data_AF-A0A7K2XHE1-F1
#
_entry.id   AF-A0A7K2XHE1-F1
#
_cell.length_a   1.000
_cell.length_b   1.000
_cell.length_c   1.000
_cell.angle_alpha   90.00
_cell.angle_beta   90.00
_cell.angle_gamma   90.00
#
_symmetry.space_group_name_H-M   'P 1'
#
loop_
_entity.id
_entity.type
_entity.pdbx_description
1 polymer ?
#
loop_
_entity_poly.entity_id
_entity_poly.type
_entity_poly.pdbx_seq_one_letter_code
_entity_poly.pdbx_strand_id
1 'polypeptide(L)'
;MRSTRTGAAAVVAALSLSGVLGCGPTVGAGDGEASSAEVSIVVHDGATTSERSRVIEARWTGGGVAEIARQDAKDDLAQPAWTNGGTIARAVGRLYATSGVGGGSGACTATVVGVRTVVTAAHCVRTSAEGASARAAAWDQNLFFVPGYKGGAGPDGGFTVRRVRMAEDWQIHGRDVAMLEMNPGADGRNISDAVGVQPISFTSEPGASTHFFGYPYTDRVLHCSGVSTWAAGKAMVRVPCLMGVGSSGGPYLLGDPAEGSVVAVNTSGDAENSYGTALGAFAQNLYQQSEHG
;
A
#
# COMPACT_ATOMS: atom_id res chain seq x y z
N MET A 1 31.52 -43.42 53.36
CA MET A 1 30.89 -42.63 54.43
C MET A 1 29.65 -41.96 53.85
N ARG A 2 28.49 -42.29 54.47
CA ARG A 2 27.20 -41.57 54.60
C ARG A 2 26.60 -40.82 53.38
N SER A 3 25.40 -41.18 52.88
CA SER A 3 24.03 -40.99 53.45
C SER A 3 23.44 -39.65 52.96
N THR A 4 22.22 -39.46 52.46
CA THR A 4 20.99 -40.28 52.40
C THR A 4 19.91 -39.61 51.54
N ARG A 5 19.15 -40.44 50.79
CA ARG A 5 17.68 -40.54 50.64
C ARG A 5 16.78 -39.29 50.59
N THR A 6 15.89 -39.27 49.61
CA THR A 6 14.42 -39.49 49.72
C THR A 6 13.84 -39.38 48.29
N GLY A 7 12.85 -40.13 47.81
CA GLY A 7 11.96 -41.15 48.35
C GLY A 7 10.76 -41.21 47.39
N ALA A 8 10.59 -42.32 46.67
CA ALA A 8 9.42 -42.57 45.83
C ALA A 8 8.26 -43.10 46.69
N ALA A 9 7.03 -42.71 46.37
CA ALA A 9 5.84 -43.41 46.84
C ALA A 9 4.78 -43.44 45.72
N ALA A 10 4.51 -44.65 45.26
CA ALA A 10 3.39 -45.00 44.40
C ALA A 10 2.09 -44.96 45.21
N VAL A 11 1.01 -44.49 44.57
CA VAL A 11 -0.34 -44.52 45.12
C VAL A 11 -1.11 -45.66 44.47
N VAL A 12 -1.63 -46.57 45.29
CA VAL A 12 -2.60 -47.60 44.90
C VAL A 12 -3.99 -47.18 45.37
N ALA A 13 -4.90 -47.18 44.42
CA ALA A 13 -6.37 -47.32 44.41
C ALA A 13 -7.17 -47.24 45.72
N ALA A 14 -8.29 -46.52 45.66
CA ALA A 14 -9.59 -47.04 46.10
C ALA A 14 -10.74 -46.35 45.34
N LEU A 15 -11.57 -47.16 44.68
CA LEU A 15 -12.91 -46.80 44.24
C LEU A 15 -13.84 -46.66 45.44
N SER A 16 -14.73 -45.68 45.41
CA SER A 16 -16.06 -45.77 46.01
C SER A 16 -17.06 -44.89 45.26
N LEU A 17 -18.07 -45.53 44.68
CA LEU A 17 -19.30 -44.90 44.18
C LEU A 17 -20.13 -44.40 45.37
N SER A 18 -20.82 -43.26 45.21
CA SER A 18 -22.29 -43.13 45.41
C SER A 18 -22.78 -41.68 45.36
N GLY A 19 -23.75 -41.42 44.46
CA GLY A 19 -24.81 -40.39 44.56
C GLY A 19 -24.36 -38.91 44.46
N VAL A 20 -25.13 -37.93 43.99
CA VAL A 20 -26.55 -37.79 43.66
C VAL A 20 -26.66 -36.62 42.63
N LEU A 21 -27.72 -36.67 41.82
CA LEU A 21 -28.19 -35.72 40.81
C LEU A 21 -27.88 -34.21 41.00
N GLY A 22 -27.57 -33.55 39.89
CA GLY A 22 -27.75 -32.10 39.69
C GLY A 22 -27.48 -31.68 38.24
N CYS A 23 -28.51 -31.15 37.55
CA CYS A 23 -28.46 -30.69 36.15
C CYS A 23 -27.28 -29.74 35.86
N GLY A 24 -26.52 -30.02 34.81
CA GLY A 24 -25.55 -29.08 34.26
C GLY A 24 -26.12 -28.28 33.09
N PRO A 25 -25.79 -26.98 32.96
CA PRO A 25 -25.39 -26.42 31.69
C PRO A 25 -23.88 -26.60 31.53
N THR A 26 -23.49 -27.06 30.35
CA THR A 26 -22.11 -27.17 29.88
C THR A 26 -21.40 -25.83 30.02
N VAL A 27 -20.24 -25.84 30.68
CA VAL A 27 -19.27 -24.75 30.64
C VAL A 27 -18.82 -24.62 29.19
N GLY A 28 -19.31 -23.57 28.52
CA GLY A 28 -18.80 -23.17 27.22
C GLY A 28 -17.32 -22.88 27.35
N ALA A 29 -16.52 -23.51 26.50
CA ALA A 29 -15.16 -23.08 26.24
C ALA A 29 -15.25 -21.61 25.82
N GLY A 30 -14.72 -20.73 26.67
CA GLY A 30 -14.45 -19.36 26.28
C GLY A 30 -13.33 -19.39 25.26
N ASP A 31 -13.70 -19.47 23.99
CA ASP A 31 -12.87 -18.95 22.91
C ASP A 31 -12.71 -17.46 23.19
N GLY A 32 -11.60 -17.10 23.84
CA GLY A 32 -11.14 -15.74 23.94
C GLY A 32 -10.75 -15.28 22.53
N GLU A 33 -11.76 -14.93 21.74
CA GLU A 33 -11.64 -14.17 20.52
C GLU A 33 -10.90 -12.89 20.92
N ALA A 34 -9.62 -12.81 20.56
CA ALA A 34 -8.85 -11.59 20.73
C ALA A 34 -9.58 -10.51 19.94
N SER A 35 -10.28 -9.63 20.66
CA SER A 35 -10.95 -8.45 20.13
C SER A 35 -10.03 -7.79 19.10
N SER A 36 -10.41 -7.86 17.83
CA SER A 36 -9.73 -7.13 16.77
C SER A 36 -9.99 -5.65 17.02
N ALA A 37 -9.11 -5.00 17.78
CA ALA A 37 -9.16 -3.56 17.94
C ALA A 37 -9.28 -2.94 16.54
N GLU A 38 -10.32 -2.12 16.35
CA GLU A 38 -10.61 -1.49 15.07
C GLU A 38 -9.37 -0.74 14.57
N VAL A 39 -9.03 -0.91 13.31
CA VAL A 39 -7.85 -0.25 12.73
C VAL A 39 -8.11 1.26 12.70
N SER A 40 -7.39 2.02 13.53
CA SER A 40 -7.45 3.49 13.57
C SER A 40 -7.09 4.07 12.20
N ILE A 41 -8.04 4.77 11.57
CA ILE A 41 -7.84 5.52 10.33
C ILE A 41 -7.46 6.94 10.69
N VAL A 42 -6.37 7.42 10.10
CA VAL A 42 -5.93 8.82 10.20
C VAL A 42 -6.11 9.53 8.87
N VAL A 43 -6.37 10.83 8.97
CA VAL A 43 -6.59 11.72 7.82
C VAL A 43 -5.55 12.82 7.86
N HIS A 44 -4.91 13.08 6.73
CA HIS A 44 -4.04 14.23 6.55
C HIS A 44 -4.56 15.13 5.44
N ASP A 45 -4.71 16.41 5.75
CA ASP A 45 -5.02 17.43 4.76
C ASP A 45 -3.76 17.80 3.98
N GLY A 46 -3.82 17.65 2.65
CA GLY A 46 -2.80 18.12 1.72
C GLY A 46 -3.14 19.53 1.23
N ALA A 47 -3.54 19.64 -0.03
CA ALA A 47 -3.94 20.89 -0.66
C ALA A 47 -5.45 21.11 -0.58
N THR A 48 -5.94 21.62 0.55
CA THR A 48 -7.39 21.87 0.75
C THR A 48 -7.87 23.23 0.24
N THR A 49 -6.96 24.11 -0.17
CA THR A 49 -7.26 25.42 -0.75
C THR A 49 -6.60 25.57 -2.12
N SER A 50 -7.20 26.38 -3.01
CA SER A 50 -6.63 26.62 -4.34
C SER A 50 -5.26 27.31 -4.28
N GLU A 51 -5.00 28.11 -3.25
CA GLU A 51 -3.69 28.70 -3.01
C GLU A 51 -2.64 27.63 -2.69
N ARG A 52 -2.98 26.68 -1.79
CA ARG A 52 -2.07 25.58 -1.46
C ARG A 52 -1.80 24.70 -2.68
N SER A 53 -2.81 24.44 -3.51
CA SER A 53 -2.64 23.70 -4.77
C SER A 53 -1.65 24.41 -5.71
N ARG A 54 -1.82 25.72 -5.94
CA ARG A 54 -0.92 26.51 -6.79
C ARG A 54 0.52 26.50 -6.29
N VAL A 55 0.75 26.58 -4.98
CA VAL A 55 2.10 26.51 -4.39
C VAL A 55 2.77 25.16 -4.66
N ILE A 56 2.02 24.06 -4.51
CA ILE A 56 2.54 22.71 -4.74
C ILE A 56 2.80 22.49 -6.24
N GLU A 57 1.87 22.88 -7.09
CA GLU A 57 2.04 22.83 -8.55
C GLU A 57 3.25 23.62 -9.00
N ALA A 58 3.41 24.86 -8.53
CA ALA A 58 4.57 25.70 -8.87
C ALA A 58 5.90 25.09 -8.41
N ARG A 59 5.94 24.45 -7.25
CA ARG A 59 7.14 23.72 -6.78
C ARG A 59 7.54 22.61 -7.75
N TRP A 60 6.58 21.77 -8.14
CA TRP A 60 6.88 20.58 -8.94
C TRP A 60 7.10 20.89 -10.40
N THR A 61 6.24 21.72 -10.99
CA THR A 61 6.35 22.16 -12.39
C THR A 61 7.50 23.16 -12.58
N GLY A 62 7.87 23.92 -11.54
CA GLY A 62 8.99 24.86 -11.55
C GLY A 62 10.37 24.23 -11.42
N GLY A 63 10.47 22.90 -11.46
CA GLY A 63 11.76 22.19 -11.53
C GLY A 63 11.88 20.96 -10.63
N GLY A 64 11.00 20.78 -9.65
CA GLY A 64 11.05 19.63 -8.73
C GLY A 64 10.92 18.28 -9.46
N VAL A 65 10.02 18.18 -10.44
CA VAL A 65 9.89 16.95 -11.25
C VAL A 65 11.15 16.68 -12.06
N ALA A 66 11.70 17.72 -12.71
CA ALA A 66 12.93 17.61 -13.48
C ALA A 66 14.13 17.26 -12.60
N GLU A 67 14.17 17.73 -11.35
CA GLU A 67 15.20 17.40 -10.38
C GLU A 67 15.23 15.92 -10.06
N ILE A 68 14.07 15.34 -9.76
CA ILE A 68 13.95 13.90 -9.51
C ILE A 68 14.25 13.11 -10.78
N ALA A 69 13.78 13.56 -11.94
CA ALA A 69 14.00 12.89 -13.23
C ALA A 69 15.47 12.81 -13.66
N ARG A 70 16.36 13.68 -13.13
CA ARG A 70 17.80 13.58 -13.39
C ARG A 70 18.43 12.29 -12.83
N GLN A 71 17.76 11.65 -11.87
CA GLN A 71 18.21 10.40 -11.26
C GLN A 71 17.67 9.17 -12.00
N ASP A 72 16.80 9.36 -12.99
CA ASP A 72 16.13 8.24 -13.63
C ASP A 72 17.08 7.43 -14.52
N ALA A 73 17.09 6.12 -14.33
CA ALA A 73 17.72 5.18 -15.25
C ALA A 73 16.94 5.14 -16.57
N LYS A 74 17.69 5.13 -17.68
CA LYS A 74 17.14 5.07 -19.04
C LYS A 74 17.47 3.77 -19.76
N ASP A 75 18.62 3.20 -19.42
CA ASP A 75 19.25 2.01 -19.99
C ASP A 75 19.49 0.98 -18.87
N ASP A 76 19.82 -0.26 -19.25
CA ASP A 76 20.11 -1.37 -18.32
C ASP A 76 19.03 -1.58 -17.24
N LEU A 77 17.77 -1.41 -17.65
CA LEU A 77 16.60 -1.50 -16.78
C LEU A 77 16.44 -2.93 -16.26
N ALA A 78 16.26 -3.05 -14.94
CA ALA A 78 16.07 -4.35 -14.27
C ALA A 78 14.83 -5.11 -14.76
N GLN A 79 13.84 -4.38 -15.30
CA GLN A 79 12.57 -4.92 -15.79
C GLN A 79 12.18 -4.24 -17.11
N PRO A 80 11.43 -4.91 -17.99
CA PRO A 80 11.03 -4.34 -19.27
C PRO A 80 10.06 -3.17 -19.08
N ALA A 81 10.19 -2.17 -19.95
CA ALA A 81 9.22 -1.08 -20.04
C ALA A 81 7.86 -1.59 -20.53
N TRP A 82 6.78 -1.07 -19.97
CA TRP A 82 5.43 -1.35 -20.46
C TRP A 82 5.15 -0.54 -21.73
N THR A 83 4.75 -1.23 -22.81
CA THR A 83 4.50 -0.59 -24.12
C THR A 83 3.13 -0.93 -24.73
N ASN A 84 2.34 -1.80 -24.09
CA ASN A 84 1.10 -2.30 -24.66
C ASN A 84 -0.11 -1.36 -24.45
N GLY A 85 0.08 -0.19 -23.84
CA GLY A 85 -1.00 0.78 -23.63
C GLY A 85 -2.00 0.31 -22.57
N GLY A 86 -3.30 0.44 -22.87
CA GLY A 86 -4.38 0.16 -21.91
C GLY A 86 -4.64 1.29 -20.93
N THR A 87 -5.65 1.10 -20.08
CA THR A 87 -5.94 2.04 -18.98
C THR A 87 -4.75 2.18 -18.03
N ILE A 88 -4.04 1.08 -17.74
CA ILE A 88 -2.91 1.11 -16.81
C ILE A 88 -1.81 2.08 -17.24
N ALA A 89 -1.49 2.16 -18.53
CA ALA A 89 -0.43 3.04 -19.05
C ALA A 89 -0.71 4.54 -18.84
N ARG A 90 -1.98 4.91 -18.65
CA ARG A 90 -2.39 6.28 -18.35
C ARG A 90 -2.65 6.48 -16.85
N ALA A 91 -3.27 5.50 -16.19
CA ALA A 91 -3.69 5.61 -14.80
C ALA A 91 -2.56 5.44 -13.78
N VAL A 92 -1.47 4.71 -14.12
CA VAL A 92 -0.30 4.57 -13.24
C VAL A 92 0.68 5.73 -13.46
N GLY A 93 1.23 6.25 -12.37
CA GLY A 93 2.09 7.44 -12.43
C GLY A 93 3.07 7.54 -11.27
N ARG A 94 3.83 8.64 -11.27
CA ARG A 94 4.74 8.97 -10.17
C ARG A 94 4.03 9.86 -9.15
N LEU A 95 4.13 9.50 -7.88
CA LEU A 95 3.70 10.32 -6.75
C LEU A 95 4.92 10.99 -6.13
N TYR A 96 5.01 12.30 -6.28
CA TYR A 96 6.08 13.12 -5.76
C TYR A 96 5.73 13.66 -4.38
N ALA A 97 6.74 13.72 -3.50
CA ALA A 97 6.57 14.23 -2.15
C ALA A 97 7.83 14.97 -1.67
N THR A 98 7.64 15.84 -0.68
CA THR A 98 8.71 16.34 0.18
C THR A 98 8.60 15.62 1.52
N SER A 99 9.62 14.85 1.88
CA SER A 99 9.67 14.08 3.11
C SER A 99 9.41 14.97 4.32
N GLY A 100 8.50 14.53 5.19
CA GLY A 100 8.27 15.15 6.50
C GLY A 100 9.48 14.99 7.43
N VAL A 101 10.39 14.07 7.12
CA VAL A 101 11.64 13.81 7.85
C VAL A 101 12.82 14.29 7.02
N GLY A 102 13.57 15.27 7.51
CA GLY A 102 14.77 15.77 6.83
C GLY A 102 14.54 16.62 5.57
N GLY A 103 13.30 16.75 5.08
CA GLY A 103 12.92 17.71 4.03
C GLY A 103 13.35 17.37 2.60
N GLY A 104 13.98 16.22 2.36
CA GLY A 104 14.35 15.76 1.02
C GLY A 104 13.12 15.49 0.15
N SER A 105 13.26 15.50 -1.18
CA SER A 105 12.19 15.15 -2.11
C SER A 105 12.46 13.81 -2.79
N GLY A 106 11.38 13.10 -3.12
CA GLY A 106 11.45 11.80 -3.77
C GLY A 106 10.17 11.48 -4.53
N ALA A 107 10.13 10.30 -5.14
CA ALA A 107 8.95 9.81 -5.83
C ALA A 107 8.67 8.32 -5.54
N CYS A 108 7.40 8.01 -5.37
CA CYS A 108 6.81 6.67 -5.38
C CYS A 108 6.00 6.45 -6.67
N THR A 109 5.34 5.31 -6.77
CA THR A 109 4.31 5.00 -7.76
C THR A 109 2.91 5.06 -7.13
N ALA A 110 1.91 5.46 -7.90
CA ALA A 110 0.51 5.42 -7.51
C ALA A 110 -0.40 5.19 -8.73
N THR A 111 -1.67 4.82 -8.49
CA THR A 111 -2.62 4.46 -9.57
C THR A 111 -4.01 5.05 -9.35
N VAL A 112 -4.62 5.61 -10.40
CA VAL A 112 -6.02 6.07 -10.38
C VAL A 112 -6.96 4.88 -10.34
N VAL A 113 -7.80 4.82 -9.30
CA VAL A 113 -8.75 3.70 -9.04
C VAL A 113 -10.19 4.14 -8.81
N GLY A 114 -10.47 5.44 -8.84
CA GLY A 114 -11.81 6.00 -8.70
C GLY A 114 -11.95 7.37 -9.35
N VAL A 115 -13.08 8.05 -9.15
CA VAL A 115 -13.35 9.33 -9.83
C VAL A 115 -12.31 10.39 -9.47
N ARG A 116 -11.99 10.46 -8.18
CA ARG A 116 -10.96 11.34 -7.60
C ARG A 116 -10.00 10.58 -6.68
N THR A 117 -10.01 9.25 -6.73
CA THR A 117 -9.20 8.43 -5.81
C THR A 117 -8.00 7.82 -6.51
N VAL A 118 -6.85 7.96 -5.86
CA VAL A 118 -5.58 7.33 -6.23
C VAL A 118 -5.13 6.43 -5.07
N VAL A 119 -4.66 5.23 -5.39
CA VAL A 119 -4.10 4.30 -4.40
C VAL A 119 -2.57 4.26 -4.48
N THR A 120 -1.92 4.15 -3.33
CA THR A 120 -0.47 3.99 -3.18
C THR A 120 -0.14 3.28 -1.85
N ALA A 121 1.14 3.10 -1.54
CA ALA A 121 1.58 2.63 -0.22
C ALA A 121 1.52 3.78 0.80
N ALA A 122 1.24 3.46 2.07
CA ALA A 122 1.17 4.47 3.13
C ALA A 122 2.53 5.11 3.42
N HIS A 123 3.62 4.36 3.32
CA HIS A 123 4.96 4.91 3.50
C HIS A 123 5.35 5.93 2.41
N CYS A 124 4.62 6.00 1.29
CA CYS A 124 4.85 7.00 0.24
C CYS A 124 4.28 8.38 0.56
N VAL A 125 3.50 8.49 1.64
CA VAL A 125 2.85 9.73 2.10
C VAL A 125 3.14 10.03 3.56
N ARG A 126 3.83 9.13 4.26
CA ARG A 126 4.20 9.28 5.66
C ARG A 126 5.52 8.58 5.94
N THR A 127 6.57 9.37 6.16
CA THR A 127 7.93 8.88 6.38
C THR A 127 8.25 8.76 7.87
N SER A 128 8.80 7.60 8.28
CA SER A 128 9.37 7.39 9.61
C SER A 128 10.88 7.55 9.59
N ALA A 129 11.44 8.14 10.65
CA ALA A 129 12.87 7.97 10.93
C ALA A 129 13.19 6.48 11.15
N GLU A 130 14.44 6.08 10.90
CA GLU A 130 14.86 4.69 11.08
C GLU A 130 14.57 4.18 12.50
N GLY A 131 13.95 3.00 12.60
CA GLY A 131 13.55 2.40 13.87
C GLY A 131 12.38 3.07 14.59
N ALA A 132 11.82 4.16 14.05
CA ALA A 132 10.67 4.84 14.64
C ALA A 132 9.35 4.12 14.33
N SER A 133 8.41 4.20 15.27
CA SER A 133 7.07 3.65 15.10
C SER A 133 6.23 4.48 14.13
N ALA A 134 5.18 3.86 13.59
CA ALA A 134 4.23 4.49 12.69
C ALA A 134 3.61 5.78 13.27
N ARG A 135 3.38 5.83 14.58
CA ARG A 135 2.83 7.00 15.28
C ARG A 135 3.81 8.18 15.36
N ALA A 136 5.11 7.89 15.42
CA ALA A 136 6.16 8.91 15.40
C ALA A 136 6.52 9.39 13.98
N ALA A 137 5.98 8.75 12.94
CA ALA A 137 6.22 9.11 11.55
C ALA A 137 5.60 10.47 11.20
N ALA A 138 6.31 11.25 10.39
CA ALA A 138 5.88 12.55 9.92
C ALA A 138 5.14 12.42 8.58
N TRP A 139 4.11 13.24 8.39
CA TRP A 139 3.41 13.33 7.10
C TRP A 139 4.29 14.00 6.06
N ASP A 140 4.35 13.38 4.88
CA ASP A 140 5.04 13.99 3.75
C ASP A 140 4.20 15.14 3.18
N GLN A 141 4.89 16.15 2.71
CA GLN A 141 4.33 17.42 2.28
C GLN A 141 4.38 17.56 0.76
N ASN A 142 3.61 18.52 0.24
CA ASN A 142 3.61 18.87 -1.18
C ASN A 142 3.34 17.66 -2.09
N LEU A 143 2.37 16.82 -1.74
CA LEU A 143 2.04 15.62 -2.53
C LEU A 143 1.49 16.01 -3.92
N PHE A 144 2.11 15.46 -4.98
CA PHE A 144 1.79 15.76 -6.37
C PHE A 144 1.91 14.51 -7.23
N PHE A 145 0.85 14.15 -7.94
CA PHE A 145 0.78 12.92 -8.72
C PHE A 145 0.78 13.24 -10.22
N VAL A 146 1.65 12.58 -10.98
CA VAL A 146 1.76 12.71 -12.44
C VAL A 146 1.40 11.36 -13.07
N PRO A 147 0.14 11.16 -13.49
CA PRO A 147 -0.30 9.95 -14.18
C PRO A 147 0.34 9.85 -15.57
N GLY A 148 0.58 8.62 -16.05
CA GLY A 148 1.17 8.37 -17.37
C GLY A 148 2.57 8.96 -17.53
N TYR A 149 3.33 9.07 -16.44
CA TYR A 149 4.64 9.70 -16.43
C TYR A 149 5.59 9.09 -17.48
N LYS A 150 6.22 9.95 -18.28
CA LYS A 150 7.25 9.59 -19.24
C LYS A 150 8.22 10.75 -19.43
N GLY A 151 9.51 10.51 -19.22
CA GLY A 151 10.58 11.45 -19.58
C GLY A 151 10.51 12.82 -18.90
N GLY A 152 10.00 12.89 -17.66
CA GLY A 152 9.92 14.16 -16.91
C GLY A 152 8.55 14.84 -16.93
N ALA A 153 7.54 14.28 -17.62
CA ALA A 153 6.20 14.86 -17.69
C ALA A 153 5.12 13.77 -17.77
N GLY A 154 3.85 14.15 -17.62
CA GLY A 154 2.68 13.32 -17.94
C GLY A 154 1.84 14.03 -19.02
N PRO A 155 1.11 13.29 -19.87
CA PRO A 155 0.35 13.87 -20.98
C PRO A 155 -0.73 14.85 -20.50
N ASP A 156 -1.33 14.60 -19.33
CA ASP A 156 -2.40 15.41 -18.74
C ASP A 156 -1.90 16.31 -17.58
N GLY A 157 -0.58 16.51 -17.48
CA GLY A 157 0.02 17.24 -16.37
C GLY A 157 -0.01 16.45 -15.05
N GLY A 158 -0.10 17.16 -13.93
CA GLY A 158 -0.15 16.53 -12.61
C GLY A 158 -1.20 17.14 -11.70
N PHE A 159 -1.50 16.43 -10.62
CA PHE A 159 -2.64 16.66 -9.75
C PHE A 159 -2.17 16.75 -8.30
N THR A 160 -2.67 17.74 -7.57
CA THR A 160 -2.37 17.87 -6.14
C THR A 160 -3.28 16.96 -5.30
N VAL A 161 -2.73 16.40 -4.23
CA VAL A 161 -3.52 15.59 -3.29
C VAL A 161 -4.25 16.51 -2.32
N ARG A 162 -5.57 16.39 -2.24
CA ARG A 162 -6.41 17.13 -1.29
C ARG A 162 -6.33 16.55 0.10
N ARG A 163 -6.49 15.22 0.21
CA ARG A 163 -6.44 14.49 1.48
C ARG A 163 -5.85 13.11 1.32
N VAL A 164 -5.27 12.61 2.39
CA VAL A 164 -4.74 11.25 2.52
C VAL A 164 -5.52 10.51 3.60
N ARG A 165 -5.90 9.25 3.32
CA ARG A 165 -6.47 8.32 4.30
C ARG A 165 -5.65 7.05 4.37
N MET A 166 -5.27 6.64 5.57
CA MET A 166 -4.47 5.44 5.83
C MET A 166 -4.63 4.97 7.28
N ALA A 167 -4.08 3.80 7.60
CA ALA A 167 -3.99 3.36 8.99
C ALA A 167 -3.00 4.22 9.80
N GLU A 168 -3.30 4.47 11.07
CA GLU A 168 -2.32 5.06 11.99
C GLU A 168 -1.10 4.14 12.16
N ASP A 169 -1.36 2.85 12.35
CA ASP A 169 -0.37 1.78 12.50
C ASP A 169 -0.01 1.12 11.16
N TRP A 170 0.31 1.94 10.16
CA TRP A 170 0.54 1.50 8.78
C TRP A 170 1.71 0.53 8.59
N GLN A 171 2.69 0.51 9.50
CA GLN A 171 3.83 -0.41 9.45
C GLN A 171 3.44 -1.88 9.73
N ILE A 172 2.21 -2.14 10.19
CA ILE A 172 1.69 -3.51 10.34
C ILE A 172 1.34 -4.07 8.96
N HIS A 173 1.70 -5.32 8.69
CA HIS A 173 1.35 -6.01 7.45
C HIS A 173 -0.14 -5.90 7.12
N GLY A 174 -0.45 -5.65 5.85
CA GLY A 174 -1.83 -5.43 5.39
C GLY A 174 -2.36 -4.02 5.63
N ARG A 175 -1.57 -3.11 6.23
CA ARG A 175 -1.98 -1.73 6.51
C ARG A 175 -1.15 -0.67 5.78
N ASP A 176 -0.06 -1.07 5.11
CA ASP A 176 0.76 -0.15 4.32
C ASP A 176 0.10 0.14 2.96
N VAL A 177 -1.00 0.88 3.03
CA VAL A 177 -1.81 1.33 1.89
C VAL A 177 -2.44 2.68 2.26
N ALA A 178 -2.48 3.59 1.29
CA ALA A 178 -3.14 4.88 1.40
C ALA A 178 -4.05 5.13 0.21
N MET A 179 -5.18 5.79 0.49
CA MET A 179 -6.09 6.32 -0.51
C MET A 179 -5.95 7.85 -0.52
N LEU A 180 -5.70 8.41 -1.68
CA LEU A 180 -5.49 9.83 -1.91
C LEU A 180 -6.72 10.40 -2.60
N GLU A 181 -7.36 11.39 -1.98
CA GLU A 181 -8.39 12.20 -2.62
C GLU A 181 -7.70 13.31 -3.42
N MET A 182 -7.93 13.35 -4.73
CA MET A 182 -7.27 14.27 -5.66
C MET A 182 -8.06 15.57 -5.84
N ASN A 183 -7.36 16.69 -5.96
CA ASN A 183 -7.94 17.89 -6.53
C ASN A 183 -8.14 17.73 -8.06
N PRO A 184 -9.04 18.49 -8.67
CA PRO A 184 -9.10 18.62 -10.12
C PRO A 184 -7.75 19.11 -10.70
N GLY A 185 -7.52 18.79 -11.97
CA GLY A 185 -6.37 19.28 -12.72
C GLY A 185 -6.45 20.79 -12.99
N ALA A 186 -5.40 21.35 -13.59
CA ALA A 186 -5.34 22.77 -13.96
C ALA A 186 -6.45 23.19 -14.95
N ASP A 187 -6.98 22.24 -15.72
CA ASP A 187 -8.11 22.40 -16.63
C ASP A 187 -9.49 22.20 -15.96
N GLY A 188 -9.51 21.95 -14.65
CA GLY A 188 -10.71 21.74 -13.85
C GLY A 188 -11.33 20.34 -13.96
N ARG A 189 -10.77 19.43 -14.76
CA ARG A 189 -11.28 18.04 -14.88
C ARG A 189 -10.88 17.20 -13.68
N ASN A 190 -11.72 16.21 -13.34
CA ASN A 190 -11.30 15.18 -12.41
C ASN A 190 -10.20 14.33 -13.05
N ILE A 191 -9.37 13.71 -12.22
CA ILE A 191 -8.27 12.87 -12.70
C ILE A 191 -8.76 11.69 -13.55
N SER A 192 -9.89 11.08 -13.20
CA SER A 192 -10.51 9.99 -13.97
C SER A 192 -10.94 10.42 -15.38
N ASP A 193 -11.40 11.66 -15.56
CA ASP A 193 -11.77 12.21 -16.87
C ASP A 193 -10.55 12.45 -17.77
N ALA A 194 -9.37 12.63 -17.16
CA ALA A 194 -8.13 12.81 -17.88
C ALA A 194 -7.52 11.47 -18.32
N VAL A 195 -7.44 10.48 -17.42
CA VAL A 195 -6.63 9.28 -17.65
C VAL A 195 -7.40 7.96 -17.63
N GLY A 196 -8.67 7.98 -17.23
CA GLY A 196 -9.47 6.80 -16.96
C GLY A 196 -9.27 6.27 -15.53
N VAL A 197 -9.86 5.12 -15.26
CA VAL A 197 -9.85 4.47 -13.93
C VAL A 197 -9.44 3.03 -14.08
N GLN A 198 -8.38 2.61 -13.38
CA GLN A 198 -8.06 1.19 -13.30
C GLN A 198 -9.06 0.49 -12.37
N PRO A 199 -9.66 -0.65 -12.77
CA PRO A 199 -10.49 -1.43 -11.87
C PRO A 199 -9.75 -1.81 -10.59
N ILE A 200 -10.46 -1.98 -9.48
CA ILE A 200 -9.91 -2.34 -8.18
C ILE A 200 -10.73 -3.49 -7.58
N SER A 201 -10.08 -4.42 -6.90
CA SER A 201 -10.72 -5.55 -6.22
C SER A 201 -10.21 -5.69 -4.80
N PHE A 202 -11.13 -5.94 -3.88
CA PHE A 202 -10.85 -6.09 -2.44
C PHE A 202 -11.00 -7.52 -1.93
N THR A 203 -11.30 -8.46 -2.82
CA THR A 203 -11.62 -9.86 -2.49
C THR A 203 -10.84 -10.86 -3.34
N SER A 204 -9.92 -10.36 -4.18
CA SER A 204 -9.14 -11.21 -5.07
C SER A 204 -8.11 -12.04 -4.31
N GLU A 205 -8.00 -13.31 -4.70
CA GLU A 205 -6.93 -14.20 -4.28
C GLU A 205 -5.74 -14.09 -5.26
N PRO A 206 -4.48 -14.31 -4.81
CA PRO A 206 -3.33 -14.44 -5.67
C PRO A 206 -3.56 -15.44 -6.80
N GLY A 207 -2.92 -15.20 -7.95
CA GLY A 207 -3.24 -15.91 -9.18
C GLY A 207 -2.03 -16.17 -10.07
N ALA A 208 -2.24 -17.03 -11.07
CA ALA A 208 -1.20 -17.47 -11.99
C ALA A 208 -0.68 -16.37 -12.93
N SER A 209 -1.45 -15.30 -13.15
CA SER A 209 -1.09 -14.16 -13.99
C SER A 209 -1.29 -12.87 -13.22
N THR A 210 -0.24 -12.43 -12.53
CA THR A 210 -0.18 -11.15 -11.82
C THR A 210 0.81 -10.24 -12.53
N HIS A 211 0.43 -8.98 -12.73
CA HIS A 211 1.27 -7.97 -13.34
C HIS A 211 1.59 -6.90 -12.31
N PHE A 212 2.87 -6.61 -12.12
CA PHE A 212 3.31 -5.52 -11.23
C PHE A 212 3.84 -4.39 -12.11
N PHE A 213 3.35 -3.16 -11.88
CA PHE A 213 3.79 -1.94 -12.54
C PHE A 213 4.45 -0.98 -11.55
N GLY A 214 5.51 -0.30 -11.97
CA GLY A 214 6.23 0.65 -11.10
C GLY A 214 7.16 1.59 -11.84
N TYR A 215 7.55 2.68 -11.17
CA TYR A 215 8.60 3.61 -11.60
C TYR A 215 9.79 3.57 -10.63
N PRO A 216 10.63 2.52 -10.67
CA PRO A 216 11.83 2.45 -9.83
C PRO A 216 12.90 3.44 -10.32
N TYR A 217 12.75 4.74 -10.02
CA TYR A 217 13.54 5.86 -10.57
C TYR A 217 13.91 5.64 -12.03
N THR A 218 12.88 5.61 -12.87
CA THR A 218 12.95 5.39 -14.31
C THR A 218 12.07 6.38 -15.04
N ASP A 219 12.44 6.69 -16.27
CA ASP A 219 11.76 7.67 -17.11
C ASP A 219 10.51 7.12 -17.82
N ARG A 220 10.08 5.89 -17.48
CA ARG A 220 8.92 5.18 -18.04
C ARG A 220 8.49 4.06 -17.08
N VAL A 221 7.21 3.68 -17.14
CA VAL A 221 6.70 2.58 -16.31
C VAL A 221 7.34 1.25 -16.71
N LEU A 222 7.83 0.51 -15.71
CA LEU A 222 8.30 -0.86 -15.87
C LEU A 222 7.22 -1.84 -15.46
N HIS A 223 7.35 -3.07 -15.95
CA HIS A 223 6.40 -4.13 -15.69
C HIS A 223 7.10 -5.47 -15.43
N CYS A 224 6.54 -6.24 -14.50
CA CYS A 224 6.81 -7.67 -14.32
C CYS A 224 5.52 -8.46 -14.47
N SER A 225 5.65 -9.73 -14.86
CA SER A 225 4.55 -10.70 -14.81
C SER A 225 4.99 -11.97 -14.09
N GLY A 226 4.13 -12.54 -13.25
CA GLY A 226 4.42 -13.80 -12.61
C GLY A 226 3.25 -14.36 -11.81
N VAL A 227 3.45 -15.56 -11.28
CA VAL A 227 2.54 -16.16 -10.30
C VAL A 227 2.66 -15.38 -9.00
N SER A 228 1.53 -14.95 -8.45
CA SER A 228 1.50 -14.40 -7.11
C SER A 228 1.09 -15.43 -6.07
N THR A 229 1.61 -15.30 -4.85
CA THR A 229 1.23 -16.11 -3.70
C THR A 229 1.03 -15.24 -2.47
N TRP A 230 0.31 -15.76 -1.49
CA TRP A 230 0.20 -15.13 -0.18
C TRP A 230 1.55 -15.05 0.55
N ALA A 231 1.73 -14.00 1.34
CA ALA A 231 2.83 -13.80 2.27
C ALA A 231 2.30 -13.11 3.55
N ALA A 232 2.92 -13.41 4.71
CA ALA A 232 2.45 -12.94 6.02
C ALA A 232 0.92 -13.19 6.22
N GLY A 233 0.49 -14.44 6.05
CA GLY A 233 -0.94 -14.79 5.99
C GLY A 233 -1.58 -14.25 4.72
N LYS A 234 -2.81 -13.71 4.81
CA LYS A 234 -3.52 -13.06 3.69
C LYS A 234 -3.31 -11.53 3.62
N ALA A 235 -2.33 -11.02 4.36
CA ALA A 235 -2.09 -9.57 4.46
C ALA A 235 -1.23 -9.04 3.31
N MET A 236 -0.33 -9.86 2.76
CA MET A 236 0.61 -9.46 1.71
C MET A 236 0.55 -10.42 0.53
N VAL A 237 0.82 -9.89 -0.66
CA VAL A 237 0.98 -10.65 -1.91
C VAL A 237 2.44 -10.61 -2.33
N ARG A 238 3.01 -11.75 -2.68
CA ARG A 238 4.38 -11.89 -3.21
C ARG A 238 4.34 -12.08 -4.72
N VAL A 239 5.21 -11.39 -5.46
CA VAL A 239 5.44 -11.56 -6.91
C VAL A 239 6.95 -11.65 -7.19
N PRO A 240 7.43 -12.58 -8.05
CA PRO A 240 8.84 -12.68 -8.40
C PRO A 240 9.25 -11.54 -9.35
N CYS A 241 9.55 -10.38 -8.78
CA CYS A 241 9.88 -9.17 -9.51
C CYS A 241 10.88 -8.33 -8.73
N LEU A 242 11.87 -7.79 -9.44
CA LEU A 242 12.96 -7.00 -8.88
C LEU A 242 12.83 -5.55 -9.35
N MET A 243 11.81 -4.85 -8.83
CA MET A 243 11.77 -3.39 -8.97
C MET A 243 12.34 -2.74 -7.71
N GLY A 244 13.25 -1.78 -7.91
CA GLY A 244 13.91 -1.06 -6.84
C GLY A 244 13.08 0.08 -6.24
N VAL A 245 13.79 0.94 -5.50
CA VAL A 245 13.24 2.15 -4.87
C VAL A 245 12.46 2.99 -5.89
N GLY A 246 11.30 3.52 -5.48
CA GLY A 246 10.39 4.29 -6.34
C GLY A 246 9.23 3.48 -6.91
N SER A 247 9.37 2.15 -6.96
CA SER A 247 8.27 1.25 -7.33
C SER A 247 7.23 1.06 -6.21
N SER A 248 7.55 1.49 -4.98
CA SER A 248 6.60 1.52 -3.86
C SER A 248 5.29 2.19 -4.23
N GLY A 249 4.17 1.60 -3.81
CA GLY A 249 2.82 2.01 -4.17
C GLY A 249 2.37 1.56 -5.57
N GLY A 250 3.25 0.95 -6.36
CA GLY A 250 2.93 0.42 -7.68
C GLY A 250 1.89 -0.71 -7.63
N PRO A 251 0.95 -0.76 -8.57
CA PRO A 251 -0.18 -1.68 -8.50
C PRO A 251 0.24 -3.08 -8.92
N TYR A 252 -0.32 -4.08 -8.23
CA TYR A 252 -0.39 -5.44 -8.73
C TYR A 252 -1.77 -5.63 -9.36
N LEU A 253 -1.81 -5.98 -10.65
CA LEU A 253 -3.02 -6.30 -11.38
C LEU A 253 -3.21 -7.81 -11.49
N LEU A 254 -4.45 -8.27 -11.31
CA LEU A 254 -4.87 -9.63 -11.66
C LEU A 254 -5.78 -9.62 -12.88
N GLY A 255 -5.55 -10.58 -13.77
CA GLY A 255 -6.29 -10.73 -15.02
C GLY A 255 -5.52 -10.15 -16.20
N ASP A 256 -6.23 -9.41 -17.06
CA ASP A 256 -5.63 -8.76 -18.23
C ASP A 256 -4.60 -7.68 -17.79
N PRO A 257 -3.40 -7.60 -18.37
CA PRO A 257 -2.40 -6.63 -17.94
C PRO A 257 -2.74 -5.17 -18.27
N ALA A 258 -3.62 -4.91 -19.25
CA ALA A 258 -4.05 -3.57 -19.63
C ALA A 258 -5.29 -3.11 -18.85
N GLU A 259 -6.18 -4.03 -18.48
CA GLU A 259 -7.51 -3.73 -17.91
C GLU A 259 -7.85 -4.49 -16.61
N GLY A 260 -6.92 -5.29 -16.09
CA GLY A 260 -7.12 -6.09 -14.87
C GLY A 260 -7.30 -5.25 -13.61
N SER A 261 -7.75 -5.90 -12.53
CA SER A 261 -8.03 -5.16 -11.29
C SER A 261 -6.79 -4.99 -10.43
N VAL A 262 -6.60 -3.80 -9.84
CA VAL A 262 -5.63 -3.57 -8.76
C VAL A 262 -6.06 -4.40 -7.55
N VAL A 263 -5.15 -5.24 -7.06
CA VAL A 263 -5.40 -6.16 -5.92
C VAL A 263 -4.40 -6.00 -4.79
N ALA A 264 -3.28 -5.33 -5.04
CA ALA A 264 -2.28 -4.99 -4.04
C ALA A 264 -1.48 -3.76 -4.49
N VAL A 265 -0.80 -3.13 -3.54
CA VAL A 265 0.20 -2.08 -3.81
C VAL A 265 1.56 -2.52 -3.28
N ASN A 266 2.63 -2.34 -4.06
CA ASN A 266 3.98 -2.71 -3.67
C ASN A 266 4.45 -1.95 -2.43
N THR A 267 5.08 -2.62 -1.48
CA THR A 267 5.54 -2.01 -0.22
C THR A 267 6.99 -2.28 0.10
N SER A 268 7.52 -3.43 -0.33
CA SER A 268 8.87 -3.85 -0.01
C SER A 268 9.34 -4.94 -0.99
N GLY A 269 10.61 -5.31 -0.91
CA GLY A 269 11.16 -6.40 -1.71
C GLY A 269 12.38 -7.01 -1.05
N ASP A 270 12.78 -8.16 -1.57
CA ASP A 270 14.04 -8.83 -1.29
C ASP A 270 14.80 -9.10 -2.60
N ALA A 271 15.83 -9.94 -2.56
CA ALA A 271 16.67 -10.25 -3.71
C ALA A 271 15.94 -11.03 -4.83
N GLU A 272 14.75 -11.56 -4.56
CA GLU A 272 13.99 -12.43 -5.47
C GLU A 272 12.55 -11.94 -5.73
N ASN A 273 11.94 -11.25 -4.77
CA ASN A 273 10.52 -10.98 -4.76
C ASN A 273 10.18 -9.56 -4.34
N SER A 274 9.08 -9.05 -4.86
CA SER A 274 8.38 -7.87 -4.34
C SER A 274 7.16 -8.30 -3.52
N TYR A 275 6.90 -7.58 -2.44
CA TYR A 275 5.79 -7.80 -1.51
C TYR A 275 4.88 -6.57 -1.51
N GLY A 276 3.60 -6.80 -1.77
CA GLY A 276 2.59 -5.76 -1.75
C GLY A 276 1.53 -5.99 -0.68
N THR A 277 1.01 -4.91 -0.09
CA THR A 277 -0.17 -4.96 0.79
C THR A 277 -1.36 -5.40 -0.04
N ALA A 278 -1.99 -6.51 0.35
CA ALA A 278 -3.21 -6.99 -0.29
C ALA A 278 -4.38 -6.04 0.00
N LEU A 279 -5.16 -5.72 -1.02
CA LEU A 279 -6.36 -4.91 -0.87
C LEU A 279 -7.48 -5.80 -0.34
N GLY A 280 -7.75 -5.67 0.96
CA GLY A 280 -8.84 -6.36 1.66
C GLY A 280 -9.91 -5.40 2.16
N ALA A 281 -10.72 -5.85 3.12
CA ALA A 281 -11.81 -5.06 3.72
C ALA A 281 -11.35 -3.70 4.28
N PHE A 282 -10.14 -3.62 4.86
CA PHE A 282 -9.60 -2.35 5.34
C PHE A 282 -9.35 -1.35 4.21
N ALA A 283 -8.71 -1.78 3.12
CA ALA A 283 -8.49 -0.94 1.95
C ALA A 283 -9.83 -0.55 1.27
N GLN A 284 -10.81 -1.45 1.28
CA GLN A 284 -12.16 -1.15 0.79
C GLN A 284 -12.82 -0.01 1.59
N ASN A 285 -12.69 -0.04 2.92
CA ASN A 285 -13.20 1.02 3.78
C ASN A 285 -12.51 2.37 3.49
N LEU A 286 -11.18 2.38 3.35
CA LEU A 286 -10.45 3.59 2.94
C LEU A 286 -10.93 4.12 1.58
N TYR A 287 -11.11 3.24 0.60
CA TYR A 287 -11.56 3.59 -0.75
C TYR A 287 -12.95 4.23 -0.73
N GLN A 288 -13.91 3.62 -0.03
CA GLN A 288 -15.28 4.14 0.12
C GLN A 288 -15.30 5.53 0.79
N GLN A 289 -14.47 5.75 1.81
CA GLN A 289 -14.35 7.05 2.46
C GLN A 289 -13.66 8.13 1.60
N SER A 290 -12.90 7.73 0.58
CA SER A 290 -12.23 8.65 -0.35
C SER A 290 -13.10 9.02 -1.55
N GLU A 291 -13.92 8.09 -2.06
CA GLU A 291 -14.83 8.37 -3.18
C GLU A 291 -16.01 9.29 -2.80
N HIS A 292 -16.36 9.37 -1.50
CA HIS A 292 -17.51 10.14 -1.00
C HIS A 292 -17.12 11.40 -0.18
N GLY A 293 -15.85 11.82 -0.21
CA GLY A 293 -15.28 12.87 0.66
C GLY A 293 -15.08 14.27 0.07
#